data_AF-A0A2V6YZY8-F1
#
_entry.id   AF-A0A2V6YZY8-F1
#
_cell.length_a   1.000
_cell.length_b   1.000
_cell.length_c   1.000
_cell.angle_alpha   90.00
_cell.angle_beta   90.00
_cell.angle_gamma   90.00
#
_symmetry.space_group_name_H-M   'P 1'
#
loop_
_entity.id
_entity.type
_entity.pdbx_description
1 polymer ?
#
loop_
_entity_poly.entity_id
_entity_poly.type
_entity_poly.pdbx_seq_one_letter_code
_entity_poly.pdbx_strand_id
1 'polypeptide(L)'
;MRRAWIAVPALLFALSVPALAASFGLAPGERADALRVGRRSVTVETFDAEWRVANASGDSVTVLTPFHRLVLAARHAAFRNEALPPDEPDRLLREQQDRLVFWASLHGPREDFARFYTPRLRVGDREIEPAFVQNERTAVRQADGRYLARCVYSFPTRDLTGKSRVALVVWDVDGRDVSRFTLDLSTMR
;
A
#
# COMPACT_ATOMS: atom_id res chain seq x y z
N MET A 1 -14.57 33.34 50.01
CA MET A 1 -15.28 33.33 48.71
C MET A 1 -14.36 32.72 47.66
N ARG A 2 -14.65 31.50 47.20
CA ARG A 2 -13.81 30.72 46.26
C ARG A 2 -14.31 30.99 44.82
N ARG A 3 -13.43 31.41 43.91
CA ARG A 3 -13.68 31.42 42.46
C ARG A 3 -12.96 30.22 41.84
N ALA A 4 -13.71 29.16 41.54
CA ALA A 4 -13.22 28.04 40.75
C ALA A 4 -13.44 28.37 39.27
N TRP A 5 -12.36 28.44 38.49
CA TRP A 5 -12.42 28.50 37.03
C TRP A 5 -12.49 27.08 36.51
N ILE A 6 -13.59 26.73 35.83
CA ILE A 6 -13.71 25.45 35.13
C ILE A 6 -13.08 25.64 33.76
N ALA A 7 -11.92 25.02 33.54
CA ALA A 7 -11.34 24.87 32.22
C ALA A 7 -12.08 23.76 31.49
N VAL A 8 -12.72 24.10 30.36
CA VAL A 8 -13.34 23.13 29.45
C VAL A 8 -12.26 22.62 28.50
N PRO A 9 -11.93 21.31 28.47
CA PRO A 9 -11.01 20.79 27.47
C PRO A 9 -11.75 20.70 26.13
N ALA A 10 -11.28 21.46 25.14
CA ALA A 10 -11.73 21.33 23.76
C ALA A 10 -11.23 20.00 23.18
N LEU A 11 -12.14 19.04 23.05
CA LEU A 11 -11.90 17.80 22.30
C LEU A 11 -11.77 18.15 20.82
N LEU A 12 -10.57 18.03 20.27
CA LEU A 12 -10.32 18.07 18.83
C LEU A 12 -10.94 16.81 18.21
N PHE A 13 -12.11 16.94 17.59
CA PHE A 13 -12.65 15.94 16.69
C PHE A 13 -11.76 15.87 15.44
N ALA A 14 -10.93 14.82 15.36
CA ALA A 14 -10.34 14.42 14.10
C ALA A 14 -11.49 14.06 13.14
N LEU A 15 -11.69 14.87 12.11
CA LEU A 15 -12.61 14.57 11.02
C LEU A 15 -12.10 13.30 10.32
N SER A 16 -12.68 12.15 10.65
CA SER A 16 -12.50 10.92 9.88
C SER A 16 -13.11 11.15 8.51
N VAL A 17 -12.29 11.47 7.52
CA VAL A 17 -12.70 11.37 6.12
C VAL A 17 -13.19 9.93 5.93
N PRO A 18 -14.41 9.70 5.42
CA PRO A 18 -14.88 8.34 5.20
C PRO A 18 -13.85 7.65 4.33
N ALA A 19 -13.28 6.54 4.84
CA ALA A 19 -12.45 5.67 4.03
C ALA A 19 -13.35 5.16 2.91
N LEU A 20 -13.18 5.75 1.72
CA LEU A 20 -13.80 5.29 0.49
C LEU A 20 -13.05 4.02 0.15
N ALA A 21 -13.59 2.88 0.58
CA ALA A 21 -13.13 1.53 0.28
C ALA A 21 -12.42 1.42 -1.08
N ALA A 22 -11.34 0.64 -1.16
CA ALA A 22 -10.39 0.68 -2.28
C ALA A 22 -11.11 0.62 -3.63
N SER A 23 -11.12 1.74 -4.36
CA SER A 23 -11.83 1.78 -5.63
C SER A 23 -10.96 1.17 -6.71
N PHE A 24 -11.43 0.10 -7.36
CA PHE A 24 -10.75 -0.49 -8.51
C PHE A 24 -11.04 0.26 -9.82
N GLY A 25 -11.87 1.30 -9.78
CA GLY A 25 -12.16 2.19 -10.90
C GLY A 25 -12.54 3.58 -10.40
N LEU A 26 -11.61 4.53 -10.49
CA LEU A 26 -11.82 5.87 -9.93
C LEU A 26 -12.81 6.69 -10.75
N ALA A 27 -13.80 7.26 -10.05
CA ALA A 27 -14.64 8.32 -10.59
C ALA A 27 -13.82 9.59 -10.87
N PRO A 28 -14.24 10.47 -11.81
CA PRO A 28 -13.50 11.69 -12.13
C PRO A 28 -13.17 12.58 -10.91
N GLY A 29 -14.09 12.66 -9.94
CA GLY A 29 -13.87 13.41 -8.69
C GLY A 29 -12.76 12.81 -7.82
N GLU A 30 -12.71 11.48 -7.70
CA GLU A 30 -11.67 10.77 -6.94
C GLU A 30 -10.29 10.90 -7.60
N ARG A 31 -10.24 10.94 -8.94
CA ARG A 31 -8.99 11.20 -9.68
C ARG A 31 -8.43 12.58 -9.38
N ALA A 32 -9.27 13.62 -9.49
CA ALA A 32 -8.87 14.99 -9.19
C ALA A 32 -8.43 15.13 -7.72
N ASP A 33 -9.11 14.41 -6.81
CA ASP A 33 -8.78 14.37 -5.40
C ASP A 33 -7.41 13.74 -5.14
N ALA A 34 -7.14 12.55 -5.70
CA ALA A 34 -5.86 11.86 -5.59
C ALA A 34 -4.67 12.74 -6.04
N LEU A 35 -4.81 13.40 -7.18
CA LEU A 35 -3.79 14.31 -7.72
C LEU A 35 -3.59 15.55 -6.83
N ARG A 36 -4.66 16.07 -6.22
CA ARG A 36 -4.58 17.18 -5.27
C ARG A 36 -3.90 16.76 -3.96
N VAL A 37 -4.25 15.59 -3.43
CA VAL A 37 -3.63 15.01 -2.24
C VAL A 37 -2.14 14.82 -2.48
N GLY A 38 -1.75 14.13 -3.56
CA GLY A 38 -0.35 13.86 -3.91
C GLY A 38 0.52 15.12 -3.95
N ARG A 39 0.05 16.17 -4.62
CA ARG A 39 0.77 17.46 -4.70
C ARG A 39 0.96 18.15 -3.35
N ARG A 40 0.06 17.92 -2.38
CA ARG A 40 0.11 18.54 -1.05
C ARG A 40 0.88 17.72 -0.02
N SER A 41 1.15 16.46 -0.30
CA SER A 41 1.80 15.52 0.62
C SER A 41 3.32 15.42 0.45
N VAL A 42 3.96 16.34 -0.27
CA VAL A 42 5.42 16.29 -0.53
C VAL A 42 6.23 16.21 0.77
N THR A 43 5.86 16.99 1.79
CA THR A 43 6.54 17.04 3.10
C THR A 43 5.92 16.14 4.15
N VAL A 44 4.84 15.43 3.84
CA VAL A 44 4.16 14.53 4.78
C VAL A 44 4.77 13.15 4.66
N GLU A 45 5.55 12.74 5.66
CA GLU A 45 6.25 11.45 5.66
C GLU A 45 5.28 10.26 5.71
N THR A 46 4.16 10.40 6.42
CA THR A 46 3.13 9.36 6.60
C THR A 46 2.05 9.40 5.53
N PHE A 47 2.31 10.00 4.36
CA PHE A 47 1.30 10.17 3.32
C PHE A 47 0.73 8.84 2.81
N ASP A 48 1.51 7.75 2.89
CA ASP A 48 1.15 6.42 2.42
C ASP A 48 0.62 5.50 3.54
N ALA A 49 0.48 6.03 4.76
CA ALA A 49 0.19 5.22 5.95
C ALA A 49 -1.11 4.40 5.83
N GLU A 50 -2.15 4.92 5.16
CA GLU A 50 -3.40 4.19 5.00
C GLU A 50 -3.26 2.93 4.12
N TRP A 51 -2.28 2.90 3.22
CA TRP A 51 -2.03 1.77 2.32
C TRP A 51 -0.95 0.82 2.82
N ARG A 52 -0.27 1.18 3.92
CA ARG A 52 0.88 0.43 4.43
C ARG A 52 0.49 -0.44 5.63
N VAL A 53 0.84 -1.72 5.54
CA VAL A 53 0.66 -2.69 6.63
C VAL A 53 2.02 -3.28 6.98
N ALA A 54 2.37 -3.32 8.26
CA ALA A 54 3.57 -3.98 8.76
C ALA A 54 3.19 -5.19 9.63
N ASN A 55 4.05 -6.20 9.67
CA ASN A 55 3.89 -7.35 10.56
C ASN A 55 4.94 -7.33 11.69
N ALA A 56 4.82 -8.27 12.62
CA ALA A 56 5.70 -8.36 13.79
C ALA A 56 7.18 -8.64 13.44
N SER A 57 7.46 -9.19 12.26
CA SER A 57 8.81 -9.50 11.79
C SER A 57 9.58 -8.27 11.27
N GLY A 58 8.92 -7.11 11.23
CA GLY A 58 9.44 -5.87 10.65
C GLY A 58 9.25 -5.80 9.12
N ASP A 59 8.62 -6.79 8.51
CA ASP A 59 8.24 -6.70 7.10
C ASP A 59 7.07 -5.74 6.93
N SER A 60 6.97 -5.16 5.74
CA SER A 60 5.83 -4.31 5.40
C SER A 60 5.40 -4.47 3.96
N VAL A 61 4.15 -4.16 3.69
CA VAL A 61 3.58 -4.12 2.36
C VAL A 61 2.82 -2.82 2.17
N THR A 62 3.00 -2.20 1.02
CA THR A 62 2.17 -1.08 0.55
C THR A 62 1.23 -1.58 -0.53
N VAL A 63 -0.06 -1.35 -0.36
CA VAL A 63 -1.09 -1.67 -1.35
C VAL A 63 -1.20 -0.53 -2.34
N LEU A 64 -0.97 -0.82 -3.62
CA LEU A 64 -1.14 0.15 -4.68
C LEU A 64 -2.56 0.05 -5.19
N THR A 65 -3.46 0.84 -4.60
CA THR A 65 -4.78 1.10 -5.18
C THR A 65 -4.64 2.11 -6.33
N PRO A 66 -5.65 2.20 -7.23
CA PRO A 66 -5.70 3.26 -8.22
C PRO A 66 -5.55 4.67 -7.63
N PHE A 67 -6.17 4.96 -6.49
CA PHE A 67 -6.04 6.26 -5.82
C PHE A 67 -4.60 6.49 -5.35
N HIS A 68 -4.02 5.53 -4.63
CA HIS A 68 -2.62 5.60 -4.17
C HIS A 68 -1.66 5.81 -5.34
N ARG A 69 -1.88 5.12 -6.47
CA ARG A 69 -1.03 5.23 -7.66
C ARG A 69 -0.96 6.67 -8.17
N LEU A 70 -2.11 7.36 -8.24
CA LEU A 70 -2.18 8.75 -8.65
C LEU A 70 -1.61 9.71 -7.59
N VAL A 71 -1.86 9.46 -6.30
CA VAL A 71 -1.26 10.22 -5.19
C VAL A 71 0.27 10.18 -5.29
N LEU A 72 0.84 8.98 -5.43
CA LEU A 72 2.28 8.77 -5.51
C LEU A 72 2.89 9.46 -6.74
N ALA A 73 2.25 9.35 -7.90
CA ALA A 73 2.70 10.00 -9.13
C ALA A 73 2.69 11.53 -9.01
N ALA A 74 1.59 12.11 -8.52
CA ALA A 74 1.47 13.54 -8.29
C ALA A 74 2.47 14.04 -7.22
N ARG A 75 2.71 13.27 -6.17
CA ARG A 75 3.71 13.60 -5.14
C ARG A 75 5.13 13.62 -5.72
N HIS A 76 5.50 12.61 -6.52
CA HIS A 76 6.80 12.57 -7.17
C HIS A 76 7.00 13.74 -8.15
N ALA A 77 6.01 14.06 -8.98
CA ALA A 77 6.09 15.22 -9.88
C ALA A 77 6.26 16.53 -9.09
N ALA A 78 5.44 16.73 -8.05
CA ALA A 78 5.53 17.92 -7.20
C ALA A 78 6.87 18.02 -6.46
N PHE A 79 7.42 16.90 -5.96
CA PHE A 79 8.74 16.87 -5.33
C PHE A 79 9.86 17.31 -6.29
N ARG A 80 9.72 17.01 -7.59
CA ARG A 80 10.66 17.45 -8.63
C ARG A 80 10.36 18.86 -9.17
N ASN A 81 9.38 19.58 -8.62
CA ASN A 81 8.87 20.84 -9.14
C ASN A 81 8.38 20.73 -10.60
N GLU A 82 7.84 19.58 -10.97
CA GLU A 82 7.30 19.29 -12.30
C GLU A 82 5.77 19.18 -12.26
N ALA A 83 5.13 19.44 -13.42
CA ALA A 83 3.74 19.05 -13.62
C ALA A 83 3.67 17.57 -14.02
N LEU A 84 2.67 16.86 -13.51
CA LEU A 84 2.36 15.52 -14.02
C LEU A 84 1.82 15.68 -15.47
N PRO A 85 2.36 14.95 -16.46
CA PRO A 85 1.87 15.04 -17.83
C PRO A 85 0.37 14.74 -17.92
N PRO A 86 -0.40 15.41 -18.81
CA PRO A 86 -1.86 15.27 -18.84
C PRO A 86 -2.36 13.85 -19.12
N ASP A 87 -1.61 13.06 -19.89
CA ASP A 87 -1.93 11.68 -20.27
C ASP A 87 -1.45 10.63 -19.24
N GLU A 88 -0.56 11.03 -18.34
CA GLU A 88 0.06 10.14 -17.35
C GLU A 88 -0.97 9.50 -16.41
N PRO A 89 -1.97 10.19 -15.84
CA PRO A 89 -2.98 9.55 -14.99
C PRO A 89 -3.72 8.41 -15.69
N ASP A 90 -4.16 8.63 -16.94
CA ASP A 90 -4.90 7.61 -17.68
C ASP A 90 -3.99 6.46 -18.13
N ARG A 91 -2.70 6.71 -18.38
CA ARG A 91 -1.73 5.64 -18.61
C ARG A 91 -1.57 4.78 -17.35
N LEU A 92 -1.32 5.40 -16.21
CA LEU A 92 -1.12 4.71 -14.93
C LEU A 92 -2.33 3.85 -14.52
N LEU A 93 -3.54 4.38 -14.70
CA LEU A 93 -4.78 3.65 -14.38
C LEU A 93 -5.00 2.47 -15.32
N ARG A 94 -4.67 2.59 -16.61
CA ARG A 94 -4.76 1.48 -17.57
C ARG A 94 -3.74 0.39 -17.30
N GLU A 95 -2.50 0.74 -16.97
CA GLU A 95 -1.45 -0.24 -16.62
C GLU A 95 -1.82 -1.09 -15.40
N GLN A 96 -2.58 -0.51 -14.45
CA GLN A 96 -3.01 -1.18 -13.24
C GLN A 96 -4.42 -1.80 -13.34
N GLN A 97 -5.08 -1.70 -14.51
CA GLN A 97 -6.43 -2.18 -14.67
C GLN A 97 -6.54 -3.68 -14.30
N ASP A 98 -7.64 -4.02 -13.62
CA ASP A 98 -7.96 -5.38 -13.16
C ASP A 98 -6.91 -6.02 -12.23
N ARG A 99 -6.02 -5.22 -11.64
CA ARG A 99 -4.91 -5.68 -10.78
C ARG A 99 -4.87 -4.95 -9.44
N LEU A 100 -4.73 -5.73 -8.37
CA LEU A 100 -4.31 -5.25 -7.06
C LEU A 100 -2.80 -5.51 -6.93
N VAL A 101 -2.03 -4.45 -6.71
CA VAL A 101 -0.57 -4.51 -6.67
C VAL A 101 -0.08 -4.29 -5.24
N PHE A 102 0.92 -5.08 -4.84
CA PHE A 102 1.58 -5.02 -3.55
C PHE A 102 3.06 -4.73 -3.75
N TRP A 103 3.57 -3.71 -3.06
CA TRP A 103 5.00 -3.48 -2.90
C TRP A 103 5.43 -3.99 -1.53
N ALA A 104 6.08 -5.14 -1.50
CA ALA A 104 6.52 -5.80 -0.29
C ALA A 104 7.98 -5.46 0.02
N SER A 105 8.25 -5.13 1.28
CA SER A 105 9.57 -4.96 1.88
C SER A 105 9.73 -6.09 2.90
N LEU A 106 10.51 -7.10 2.54
CA LEU A 106 10.70 -8.33 3.30
C LEU A 106 12.13 -8.38 3.84
N HIS A 107 12.34 -8.99 5.01
CA HIS A 107 13.65 -9.07 5.65
C HIS A 107 14.08 -10.50 5.90
N GLY A 108 15.30 -10.84 5.50
CA GLY A 108 15.87 -12.18 5.62
C GLY A 108 17.31 -12.21 6.12
N PRO A 109 17.84 -13.41 6.40
CA PRO A 109 19.18 -13.59 6.97
C PRO A 109 20.31 -13.61 5.91
N ARG A 110 19.98 -13.70 4.63
CA ARG A 110 20.93 -13.87 3.50
C ARG A 110 20.51 -12.98 2.32
N GLU A 111 21.43 -12.70 1.41
CA GLU A 111 21.23 -11.77 0.29
C GLU A 111 20.20 -12.24 -0.75
N ASP A 112 20.11 -13.53 -1.02
CA ASP A 112 19.24 -14.08 -2.07
C ASP A 112 17.97 -14.75 -1.51
N PHE A 113 17.63 -14.48 -0.24
CA PHE A 113 16.56 -15.18 0.48
C PHE A 113 15.18 -15.08 -0.19
N ALA A 114 14.89 -13.96 -0.85
CA ALA A 114 13.58 -13.70 -1.47
C ALA A 114 13.47 -14.21 -2.92
N ARG A 115 14.56 -14.69 -3.52
CA ARG A 115 14.66 -14.97 -4.96
C ARG A 115 13.56 -15.90 -5.49
N PHE A 116 13.13 -16.85 -4.67
CA PHE A 116 12.15 -17.88 -5.03
C PHE A 116 10.84 -17.79 -4.23
N TYR A 117 10.57 -16.64 -3.62
CA TYR A 117 9.34 -16.45 -2.90
C TYR A 117 8.12 -16.52 -3.81
N THR A 118 7.12 -17.25 -3.34
CA THR A 118 5.85 -17.44 -4.04
C THR A 118 4.77 -16.75 -3.22
N PRO A 119 4.13 -15.68 -3.75
CA PRO A 119 3.05 -15.02 -3.05
C PRO A 119 1.68 -15.63 -3.42
N ARG A 120 0.73 -15.64 -2.48
CA ARG A 120 -0.69 -15.90 -2.75
C ARG A 120 -1.54 -14.91 -1.97
N LEU A 121 -2.69 -14.58 -2.54
CA LEU A 121 -3.68 -13.73 -1.88
C LEU A 121 -4.87 -14.60 -1.45
N ARG A 122 -5.23 -14.54 -0.17
CA ARG A 122 -6.36 -15.28 0.38
C ARG A 122 -7.55 -14.37 0.66
N VAL A 123 -8.75 -14.84 0.34
CA VAL A 123 -10.02 -14.15 0.55
C VAL A 123 -11.02 -15.16 1.12
N GLY A 124 -11.26 -15.11 2.43
CA GLY A 124 -11.92 -16.21 3.12
C GLY A 124 -11.14 -17.52 2.90
N ASP A 125 -11.83 -18.55 2.42
CA ASP A 125 -11.24 -19.87 2.12
C ASP A 125 -10.64 -19.98 0.71
N ARG A 126 -10.74 -18.93 -0.11
CA ARG A 126 -10.23 -18.93 -1.49
C ARG A 126 -8.80 -18.44 -1.53
N GLU A 127 -7.99 -19.07 -2.38
CA GLU A 127 -6.65 -18.64 -2.73
C GLU A 127 -6.61 -18.14 -4.17
N ILE A 128 -5.99 -16.99 -4.38
CA ILE A 128 -5.85 -16.32 -5.68
C ILE A 128 -4.37 -16.37 -6.07
N GLU A 129 -4.11 -16.88 -7.26
CA GLU A 129 -2.76 -16.92 -7.83
C GLU A 129 -2.30 -15.52 -8.30
N PRO A 130 -1.01 -15.20 -8.17
CA PRO A 130 -0.49 -13.94 -8.67
C PRO A 130 -0.49 -13.93 -10.20
N ALA A 131 -0.92 -12.83 -10.78
CA ALA A 131 -0.80 -12.58 -12.22
C ALA A 131 0.58 -11.99 -12.60
N PHE A 132 1.37 -11.56 -11.62
CA PHE A 132 2.76 -11.13 -11.80
C PHE A 132 3.51 -11.24 -10.48
N VAL A 133 4.77 -11.68 -10.55
CA VAL A 133 5.69 -11.78 -9.43
C VAL A 133 7.05 -11.23 -9.86
N GLN A 134 7.56 -10.27 -9.10
CA GLN A 134 8.93 -9.80 -9.20
C GLN A 134 9.55 -9.80 -7.82
N ASN A 135 10.50 -10.71 -7.61
CA ASN A 135 11.30 -10.75 -6.39
C ASN A 135 12.63 -10.04 -6.63
N GLU A 136 13.10 -9.30 -5.63
CA GLU A 136 14.49 -8.83 -5.63
C GLU A 136 15.42 -10.04 -5.51
N ARG A 137 16.36 -10.15 -6.45
CA ARG A 137 17.30 -11.28 -6.52
C ARG A 137 18.45 -11.14 -5.54
N THR A 138 18.72 -9.92 -5.12
CA THR A 138 19.91 -9.50 -4.37
C THR A 138 19.48 -8.42 -3.39
N ALA A 139 19.14 -8.83 -2.17
CA ALA A 139 18.64 -7.98 -1.12
C ALA A 139 19.74 -7.09 -0.54
N VAL A 140 19.36 -5.90 -0.04
CA VAL A 140 20.30 -4.92 0.49
C VAL A 140 20.52 -5.14 1.98
N ARG A 141 21.78 -5.33 2.39
CA ARG A 141 22.14 -5.45 3.82
C ARG A 141 21.79 -4.16 4.57
N GLN A 142 21.11 -4.31 5.70
CA GLN A 142 20.67 -3.26 6.59
C GLN A 142 21.63 -3.08 7.77
N ALA A 143 21.48 -1.98 8.51
CA ALA A 143 22.33 -1.66 9.65
C ALA A 143 22.20 -2.67 10.82
N ASP A 144 21.03 -3.31 10.96
CA ASP A 144 20.76 -4.36 11.93
C ASP A 144 21.38 -5.72 11.56
N GLY A 145 22.05 -5.80 10.41
CA GLY A 145 22.68 -7.01 9.89
C GLY A 145 21.77 -7.92 9.06
N ARG A 146 20.46 -7.64 8.98
CA ARG A 146 19.52 -8.36 8.11
C ARG A 146 19.62 -7.85 6.67
N TYR A 147 18.98 -8.55 5.74
CA TYR A 147 18.88 -8.16 4.33
C TYR A 147 17.44 -7.78 4.00
N LEU A 148 17.26 -6.63 3.33
CA LEU A 148 15.96 -6.13 2.87
C LEU A 148 15.78 -6.43 1.38
N ALA A 149 14.73 -7.18 1.04
CA ALA A 149 14.29 -7.42 -0.33
C ALA A 149 13.01 -6.62 -0.64
N ARG A 150 12.95 -5.98 -1.81
CA ARG A 150 11.80 -5.28 -2.36
C ARG A 150 11.15 -6.09 -3.46
N CYS A 151 9.95 -6.57 -3.22
CA CYS A 151 9.22 -7.42 -4.16
C CYS A 151 7.93 -6.74 -4.63
N VAL A 152 7.49 -7.07 -5.84
CA VAL A 152 6.23 -6.58 -6.44
C VAL A 152 5.36 -7.76 -6.80
N TYR A 153 4.15 -7.79 -6.26
CA TYR A 153 3.17 -8.84 -6.52
C TYR A 153 1.90 -8.23 -7.09
N SER A 154 1.34 -8.79 -8.17
CA SER A 154 0.04 -8.37 -8.69
C SER A 154 -0.94 -9.52 -8.70
N PHE A 155 -2.19 -9.26 -8.31
CA PHE A 155 -3.26 -10.24 -8.27
C PHE A 155 -4.46 -9.74 -9.09
N PRO A 156 -5.18 -10.63 -9.79
CA PRO A 156 -6.40 -10.26 -10.49
C PRO A 156 -7.48 -9.80 -9.49
N THR A 157 -8.24 -8.78 -9.84
CA THR A 157 -9.30 -8.22 -8.97
C THR A 157 -10.70 -8.80 -9.22
N ARG A 158 -10.87 -9.72 -10.18
CA ARG A 158 -12.18 -10.30 -10.53
C ARG A 158 -12.96 -10.89 -9.34
N ASP A 159 -12.24 -11.39 -8.34
CA ASP A 159 -12.80 -12.00 -7.12
C ASP A 159 -12.71 -11.05 -5.90
N LEU A 160 -12.36 -9.79 -6.11
CA LEU A 160 -12.15 -8.78 -5.08
C LEU A 160 -13.17 -7.64 -5.21
N THR A 161 -13.60 -7.15 -4.06
CA THR A 161 -14.27 -5.86 -3.92
C THR A 161 -13.40 -4.90 -3.12
N GLY A 162 -13.64 -3.59 -3.26
CA GLY A 162 -12.96 -2.56 -2.45
C GLY A 162 -13.15 -2.71 -0.94
N LYS A 163 -14.08 -3.57 -0.50
CA LYS A 163 -14.36 -3.84 0.92
C LYS A 163 -13.83 -5.20 1.38
N SER A 164 -13.06 -5.90 0.55
CA SER A 164 -12.57 -7.23 0.88
C SER A 164 -11.55 -7.17 2.00
N ARG A 165 -11.66 -8.11 2.95
CA ARG A 165 -10.55 -8.44 3.84
C ARG A 165 -9.74 -9.56 3.19
N VAL A 166 -8.46 -9.31 2.99
CA VAL A 166 -7.56 -10.21 2.27
C VAL A 166 -6.33 -10.51 3.11
N ALA A 167 -5.69 -11.65 2.85
CA ALA A 167 -4.39 -11.96 3.43
C ALA A 167 -3.37 -12.22 2.32
N LEU A 168 -2.32 -11.39 2.25
CA LEU A 168 -1.14 -11.70 1.45
C LEU A 168 -0.28 -12.65 2.27
N VAL A 169 0.02 -13.81 1.71
CA VAL A 169 0.90 -14.81 2.30
C VAL A 169 2.06 -15.05 1.33
N VAL A 170 3.27 -15.12 1.87
CA VAL A 170 4.51 -15.33 1.11
C VAL A 170 5.13 -16.63 1.58
N TRP A 171 5.41 -17.52 0.64
CA TRP A 171 6.04 -18.81 0.90
C TRP A 171 7.47 -18.87 0.37
N ASP A 172 8.33 -19.60 1.07
CA ASP A 172 9.65 -19.98 0.58
C ASP A 172 9.60 -21.19 -0.36
N VAL A 173 10.77 -21.59 -0.87
CA VAL A 173 10.93 -22.75 -1.78
C VAL A 173 10.61 -24.08 -1.10
N ASP A 174 10.67 -24.15 0.24
CA ASP A 174 10.34 -25.33 1.02
C ASP A 174 8.82 -25.39 1.34
N GLY A 175 8.04 -24.41 0.89
CA GLY A 175 6.60 -24.30 1.12
C GLY A 175 6.24 -23.79 2.52
N ARG A 176 7.18 -23.16 3.24
CA ARG A 176 6.89 -22.54 4.55
C ARG A 176 6.33 -21.14 4.36
N ASP A 177 5.30 -20.80 5.14
CA ASP A 177 4.82 -19.41 5.28
C ASP A 177 5.89 -18.60 6.01
N VAL A 178 6.52 -17.67 5.29
CA VAL A 178 7.62 -16.84 5.81
C VAL A 178 7.19 -15.42 6.13
N SER A 179 6.07 -14.95 5.57
CA SER A 179 5.53 -13.63 5.86
C SER A 179 4.05 -13.56 5.51
N ARG A 180 3.28 -12.94 6.40
CA ARG A 180 1.83 -12.78 6.25
C ARG A 180 1.39 -11.37 6.60
N PHE A 181 0.46 -10.84 5.81
CA PHE A 181 -0.16 -9.53 6.01
C PHE A 181 -1.67 -9.68 5.88
N THR A 182 -2.42 -9.26 6.91
CA THR A 182 -3.88 -9.17 6.83
C THR A 182 -4.24 -7.73 6.49
N LEU A 183 -5.02 -7.53 5.45
CA LEU A 183 -5.35 -6.21 4.92
C LEU A 183 -6.87 -6.06 4.82
N ASP A 184 -7.37 -4.90 5.23
CA ASP A 184 -8.76 -4.53 5.08
C ASP A 184 -8.86 -3.45 3.99
N LEU A 185 -9.29 -3.83 2.79
CA LEU A 185 -9.35 -2.88 1.68
C LEU A 185 -10.39 -1.77 1.93
N SER A 186 -11.34 -1.98 2.85
CA SER A 186 -12.34 -0.97 3.19
C SER A 186 -11.73 0.26 3.88
N THR A 187 -10.51 0.15 4.41
CA THR A 187 -9.80 1.24 5.08
C THR A 187 -8.82 1.97 4.16
N MET A 188 -8.77 1.60 2.88
CA MET A 188 -7.86 2.15 1.87
C MET A 188 -8.66 2.85 0.78
N ARG A 189 -8.16 3.96 0.28
CA ARG A 189 -8.73 4.65 -0.89
C ARG A 189 -8.19 4.10 -2.19
#